data_AF-A0A4Y8BS85-F1
#
_entry.id   AF-A0A4Y8BS85-F1
#
_cell.length_a   1.000
_cell.length_b   1.000
_cell.length_c   1.000
_cell.angle_alpha   90.00
_cell.angle_beta   90.00
_cell.angle_gamma   90.00
#
_symmetry.space_group_name_H-M   'P 1'
#
loop_
_entity.id
_entity.type
_entity.pdbx_description
1 polymer ?
#
loop_
_entity_poly.entity_id
_entity_poly.type
_entity_poly.pdbx_seq_one_letter_code
_entity_poly.pdbx_strand_id
1 'polypeptide(L)' 'MENMNRNVFSLSGVTGMLIATVLLLAILVGLTIWGIKAQQDVMQKPYTLNNPQSVPMKGADANKHMIVKDGQ' A
#
# COMPACT_ATOMS: atom_id res chain seq x y z
N MET A 1 -22.84 22.53 43.92
CA MET A 1 -22.86 21.35 43.03
C MET A 1 -21.44 21.12 42.55
N GLU A 2 -20.77 20.07 43.04
CA GLU A 2 -19.47 19.65 42.55
C GLU A 2 -19.65 18.81 41.28
N ASN A 3 -18.99 19.21 40.20
CA ASN A 3 -18.99 18.47 38.95
C ASN A 3 -17.85 17.43 39.00
N MET A 4 -18.19 16.23 39.46
CA MET A 4 -17.29 15.07 39.50
C MET A 4 -17.07 14.40 38.12
N ASN A 5 -17.59 14.96 37.02
CA ASN A 5 -17.49 14.37 35.69
C ASN A 5 -16.26 14.86 34.89
N ARG A 6 -15.14 15.12 35.58
CA ARG A 6 -13.89 15.55 34.93
C ARG A 6 -12.91 14.39 34.81
N ASN A 7 -13.37 13.28 34.24
CA ASN A 7 -12.49 12.17 33.87
C ASN A 7 -12.26 12.16 32.36
N VAL A 8 -11.42 13.09 31.87
CA VAL A 8 -11.06 13.09 30.43
C VAL A 8 -10.20 11.88 30.09
N PHE A 9 -9.48 11.32 31.08
CA PHE A 9 -8.82 10.00 31.04
C PHE A 9 -8.37 9.66 32.48
N SER A 10 -8.70 8.48 33.00
CA SER A 10 -8.08 7.82 34.16
C SER A 10 -8.13 6.33 33.78
N LEU A 11 -6.99 5.63 33.64
CA LEU A 11 -6.45 5.44 32.27
C LEU A 11 -5.78 6.73 31.71
N SER A 12 -5.44 7.60 32.66
CA SER A 12 -4.39 8.62 32.76
C SER A 12 -4.39 9.82 31.84
N GLY A 13 -5.33 10.74 31.98
CA GLY A 13 -5.30 12.08 31.38
C GLY A 13 -4.86 12.12 29.90
N VAL A 14 -4.21 13.24 29.60
CA VAL A 14 -3.40 13.41 28.40
C VAL A 14 -2.30 12.34 28.28
N THR A 15 -1.81 11.76 29.38
CA THR A 15 -0.76 10.73 29.35
C THR A 15 -1.20 9.44 28.65
N GLY A 16 -2.43 8.97 28.87
CA GLY A 16 -3.02 7.80 28.22
C GLY A 16 -3.27 8.06 26.74
N MET A 17 -3.70 9.29 26.41
CA MET A 17 -3.79 9.75 25.02
C MET A 17 -2.41 9.70 24.33
N LEU A 18 -1.36 10.21 24.98
CA LEU A 18 0.00 10.22 24.41
C LEU A 18 0.57 8.82 24.20
N ILE A 19 0.34 7.91 25.16
CA ILE A 19 0.76 6.51 25.00
C ILE A 19 0.01 5.86 23.84
N ALA A 20 -1.31 6.09 23.74
CA ALA A 20 -2.12 5.55 22.65
C ALA A 20 -1.69 6.11 21.29
N THR A 21 -1.40 7.41 21.17
CA THR A 21 -0.95 8.00 19.90
C THR A 21 0.41 7.47 19.48
N VAL A 22 1.36 7.32 20.41
CA VAL A 22 2.67 6.72 20.12
C VAL A 22 2.50 5.27 19.65
N LEU A 23 1.63 4.49 20.31
CA LEU A 23 1.35 3.12 19.92
C LEU A 23 0.74 3.04 18.52
N LEU A 24 -0.24 3.89 18.21
CA LEU A 24 -0.86 3.97 16.89
C LEU A 24 0.13 4.39 15.81
N LEU A 25 1.01 5.36 16.10
CA LEU A 25 2.07 5.78 15.18
C LEU A 25 3.09 4.68 14.95
N ALA A 26 3.48 3.94 15.98
CA ALA A 26 4.39 2.81 15.86
C ALA A 26 3.81 1.72 14.94
N ILE A 27 2.53 1.38 15.13
CA ILE A 27 1.81 0.42 14.27
C ILE A 27 1.71 0.96 12.83
N LEU A 28 1.34 2.23 12.67
CA LEU A 28 1.24 2.89 11.36
C LEU A 28 2.56 2.83 10.60
N VAL A 29 3.68 3.20 11.25
CA VAL A 29 5.01 3.17 10.62
C VAL A 29 5.38 1.74 10.24
N GLY A 30 5.16 0.77 11.13
CA GLY A 30 5.43 -0.64 10.86
C GLY A 30 4.66 -1.16 9.64
N LEU A 31 3.35 -0.90 9.59
CA LEU A 31 2.50 -1.28 8.46
C LEU A 31 2.85 -0.54 7.17
N THR A 32 3.28 0.73 7.27
CA THR A 32 3.68 1.52 6.09
C THR A 32 4.95 0.97 5.46
N ILE A 33 5.97 0.65 6.25
CA ILE A 33 7.21 0.04 5.76
C ILE A 33 6.90 -1.32 5.11
N TRP A 34 6.06 -2.13 5.75
CA TRP A 34 5.68 -3.43 5.20
C TRP A 34 4.88 -3.29 3.90
N GLY A 35 3.93 -2.34 3.85
CA GLY A 35 3.16 -2.03 2.66
C GLY A 35 4.04 -1.58 1.49
N ILE A 36 5.02 -0.70 1.73
CA ILE A 36 5.98 -0.28 0.71
C ILE A 36 6.78 -1.47 0.20
N LYS A 37 7.29 -2.35 1.08
CA LYS A 37 8.03 -3.54 0.65
C LYS A 37 7.18 -4.49 -0.20
N ALA A 38 5.93 -4.72 0.19
CA ALA A 38 5.00 -5.54 -0.59
C ALA A 38 4.70 -4.91 -1.96
N GLN A 39 4.53 -3.59 -2.01
CA GLN A 39 4.35 -2.83 -3.26
C GLN A 39 5.60 -2.88 -4.16
N GLN A 40 6.80 -2.82 -3.56
CA GLN A 40 8.07 -2.97 -4.27
C GLN A 40 8.21 -4.37 -4.90
N ASP A 41 7.82 -5.42 -4.18
CA ASP A 41 7.87 -6.79 -4.68
C ASP A 41 6.93 -7.03 -5.87
N VAL A 42 5.76 -6.38 -5.90
CA VAL A 42 4.84 -6.52 -7.06
C VAL A 42 5.24 -5.64 -8.24
N MET A 43 5.80 -4.44 -8.03
CA MET A 43 6.20 -3.57 -9.15
C MET A 43 7.45 -4.07 -9.88
N GLN A 44 8.29 -4.85 -9.20
CA GLN A 44 9.49 -5.44 -9.81
C GLN A 44 9.18 -6.67 -10.67
N LYS A 45 7.95 -7.20 -10.61
CA LYS A 45 7.55 -8.36 -11.41
C LYS A 45 7.19 -7.88 -12.83
N PRO A 46 7.94 -8.27 -13.87
CA PRO A 46 7.57 -7.96 -15.24
C PRO A 46 6.23 -8.62 -15.57
N TYR A 47 5.32 -7.89 -16.21
CA TYR A 47 4.11 -8.47 -16.76
C TYR A 47 4.49 -9.48 -17.84
N THR A 48 4.23 -10.77 -17.60
CA THR A 48 4.43 -11.82 -18.60
C THR A 48 3.16 -11.95 -19.43
N LEU A 49 3.30 -11.75 -20.74
CA LEU A 49 2.25 -12.09 -21.70
C LEU A 49 2.40 -13.59 -22.02
N ASN A 50 1.58 -14.44 -21.41
CA ASN A 50 1.59 -15.89 -21.69
C ASN A 50 1.23 -16.20 -23.15
N ASN A 51 0.51 -15.30 -23.83
CA ASN A 51 0.25 -15.41 -25.27
C ASN A 51 0.16 -14.00 -25.90
N PRO A 52 1.31 -13.40 -26.28
CA PRO A 52 1.35 -12.05 -26.85
C PRO A 52 0.54 -11.92 -28.14
N GLN A 53 0.32 -13.01 -28.88
CA GLN A 53 -0.48 -13.01 -30.11
C GLN A 53 -2.00 -12.95 -29.87
N SER A 54 -2.47 -13.30 -28.67
CA SER A 54 -3.89 -13.21 -28.31
C SER A 54 -4.30 -11.84 -27.78
N VAL A 55 -3.36 -10.91 -27.60
CA VAL A 55 -3.66 -9.56 -27.10
C VAL A 55 -4.29 -8.74 -28.24
N PRO A 56 -5.58 -8.37 -28.15
CA PRO A 56 -6.24 -7.64 -29.22
C PRO A 56 -5.70 -6.20 -29.28
N MET A 57 -4.95 -5.88 -30.33
CA MET A 57 -4.49 -4.52 -30.60
C MET A 57 -5.49 -3.81 -31.52
N LYS A 58 -6.06 -2.69 -31.06
CA LYS A 58 -6.93 -1.83 -31.88
C LYS A 58 -6.10 -0.71 -32.51
N GLY A 59 -5.94 -0.73 -33.84
CA GLY A 59 -5.30 0.36 -34.59
C GLY A 59 -4.82 -0.07 -35.98
N ALA A 60 -4.81 0.86 -36.94
CA ALA A 60 -4.41 0.58 -38.34
C ALA A 60 -2.93 0.16 -38.47
N ASP A 61 -2.07 0.59 -37.56
CA ASP A 61 -0.63 0.31 -37.55
C ASP A 61 -0.20 -0.67 -36.43
N ALA A 62 -1.14 -1.42 -35.85
CA ALA A 62 -0.86 -2.31 -34.71
C ALA A 62 0.31 -3.30 -34.98
N ASN A 63 0.39 -3.84 -36.19
CA ASN A 63 1.45 -4.76 -36.61
C ASN A 63 2.86 -4.12 -36.70
N LYS A 64 2.98 -2.79 -36.77
CA LYS A 64 4.29 -2.10 -36.82
C LYS A 64 4.92 -1.92 -35.45
N HIS A 65 4.13 -2.04 -34.37
CA HIS A 65 4.57 -1.76 -33.01
C HIS A 65 4.63 -3.01 -32.12
N MET A 66 4.22 -4.17 -32.63
CA MET A 66 4.36 -5.45 -31.95
C MET A 66 5.77 -6.01 -32.16
N ILE A 67 6.66 -5.78 -31.20
CA ILE A 67 7.98 -6.44 -31.15
C ILE A 67 7.85 -7.63 -30.19
N VAL A 68 7.57 -8.81 -30.72
CA VAL A 68 7.68 -10.05 -29.94
C VAL A 68 9.16 -10.39 -29.86
N LYS A 69 9.77 -10.14 -28.70
CA LYS A 69 11.12 -10.63 -28.43
C LYS A 69 10.99 -12.10 -28.03
N ASP A 70 11.01 -12.99 -29.02
CA ASP A 70 11.09 -14.43 -28.77
C ASP A 70 12.35 -14.70 -27.93
N GLY A 71 12.16 -15.39 -26.81
CA GLY A 71 13.25 -15.80 -25.93
C GLY A 71 14.27 -16.63 -26.71
N GLN A 72 15.49 -16.12 -26.80
CA GLN A 72 16.70 -16.92 -26.73
C GLN A 72 16.99 -17.21 -25.25
#